data_AF-A0A2T1CS60-F1
#
_entry.id   AF-A0A2T1CS60-F1
#
_cell.length_a   1.000
_cell.length_b   1.000
_cell.length_c   1.000
_cell.angle_alpha   90.00
_cell.angle_beta   90.00
_cell.angle_gamma   90.00
#
_symmetry.space_group_name_H-M   'P 1'
#
loop_
_entity.id
_entity.type
_entity.pdbx_description
1 polymer ?
#
loop_
_entity_poly.entity_id
_entity_poly.type
_entity_poly.pdbx_seq_one_letter_code
_entity_poly.pdbx_strand_id
1 'polypeptide(L)'
;MMDEIETISWRELTGNKFLRTIDPAMLTEKGYVKRSALRRIGDRDKTMFDVVYDREYLIKAIGKTVCKHMFIIGKEKTLELVSEAWDTCYPNSSENHLQARRVVDENYAKI
;
A
#
# COMPACT_ATOMS: atom_id res chain seq x y z
N MET A 1 -10.44 -26.21 -16.98
CA MET A 1 -10.28 -24.78 -17.32
C MET A 1 -9.74 -24.12 -16.06
N MET A 2 -8.62 -23.42 -16.13
CA MET A 2 -8.23 -22.54 -15.01
C MET A 2 -9.21 -21.38 -15.05
N ASP A 3 -10.06 -21.25 -14.04
CA ASP A 3 -10.89 -20.06 -13.91
C ASP A 3 -9.96 -18.86 -13.80
N GLU A 4 -10.03 -17.95 -14.77
CA GLU A 4 -9.29 -16.70 -14.72
C GLU A 4 -9.75 -15.92 -13.50
N ILE A 5 -8.81 -15.63 -12.60
CA ILE A 5 -9.12 -14.86 -11.39
C ILE A 5 -9.29 -13.41 -11.79
N GLU A 6 -10.47 -12.88 -11.53
CA GLU A 6 -10.81 -11.50 -11.87
C GLU A 6 -9.95 -10.51 -11.07
N THR A 7 -9.40 -9.52 -11.76
CA THR A 7 -8.61 -8.44 -11.15
C THR A 7 -9.48 -7.20 -10.95
N ILE A 8 -9.49 -6.64 -9.74
CA ILE A 8 -10.28 -5.45 -9.39
C ILE A 8 -9.44 -4.39 -8.68
N SER A 9 -9.90 -3.14 -8.71
CA SER A 9 -9.33 -2.06 -7.92
C SER A 9 -9.72 -2.17 -6.45
N TRP A 10 -8.83 -1.74 -5.54
CA TRP A 10 -9.16 -1.52 -4.13
C TRP A 10 -10.39 -0.63 -3.89
N ARG A 11 -10.77 0.20 -4.88
CA ARG A 11 -11.96 1.08 -4.84
C ARG A 11 -13.27 0.30 -4.92
N GLU A 12 -13.23 -0.88 -5.53
CA GLU A 12 -14.38 -1.76 -5.72
C GLU A 12 -14.64 -2.65 -4.50
N LEU A 13 -13.72 -2.63 -3.52
CA LEU A 13 -13.92 -3.32 -2.26
C LEU A 13 -15.09 -2.72 -1.48
N THR A 14 -15.99 -3.59 -1.04
CA THR A 14 -17.03 -3.27 -0.06
C THR A 14 -16.48 -3.40 1.36
N GLY A 15 -16.86 -2.48 2.25
CA GLY A 15 -16.40 -2.49 3.65
C GLY A 15 -15.00 -1.89 3.84
N ASN A 16 -14.19 -2.48 4.74
CA ASN A 16 -12.86 -1.95 5.05
C ASN A 16 -11.85 -2.30 3.95
N LYS A 17 -11.60 -1.32 3.09
CA LYS A 17 -10.60 -1.39 2.02
C LYS A 17 -9.15 -1.17 2.46
N PHE A 18 -8.90 -0.79 3.72
CA PHE A 18 -7.55 -0.54 4.22
C PHE A 18 -6.93 -1.82 4.77
N LEU A 19 -5.85 -2.24 4.10
CA LEU A 19 -4.88 -3.23 4.57
C LEU A 19 -4.27 -2.83 5.91
N ARG A 20 -3.85 -3.84 6.67
CA ARG A 20 -3.12 -3.67 7.94
C ARG A 20 -1.69 -3.18 7.73
N THR A 21 -1.11 -3.48 6.57
CA THR A 21 0.26 -3.14 6.19
C THR A 21 0.24 -2.39 4.85
N ILE A 22 1.17 -1.46 4.69
CA ILE A 22 1.49 -0.84 3.41
C ILE A 22 2.61 -1.61 2.73
N ASP A 23 2.62 -1.65 1.40
CA ASP A 23 3.62 -2.34 0.62
C ASP A 23 4.28 -1.36 -0.35
N PRO A 24 5.63 -1.30 -0.45
CA PRO A 24 6.32 -0.42 -1.40
C PRO A 24 5.91 -0.62 -2.86
N ALA A 25 5.46 -1.82 -3.26
CA ALA A 25 4.99 -2.11 -4.61
C ALA A 25 3.83 -1.21 -5.05
N MET A 26 3.08 -0.63 -4.10
CA MET A 26 2.02 0.36 -4.36
C MET A 26 2.55 1.62 -5.06
N LEU A 27 3.86 1.89 -5.00
CA LEU A 27 4.50 3.02 -5.69
C LEU A 27 4.89 2.70 -7.15
N THR A 28 4.83 1.44 -7.56
CA THR A 28 5.12 1.01 -8.94
C THR A 28 3.90 1.21 -9.85
N GLU A 29 4.10 1.20 -11.16
CA GLU A 29 3.01 1.30 -12.15
C GLU A 29 2.04 0.11 -12.05
N LYS A 30 2.55 -1.10 -11.77
CA LYS A 30 1.74 -2.31 -11.56
C LYS A 30 0.92 -2.28 -10.27
N GLY A 31 1.37 -1.52 -9.27
CA GLY A 31 0.81 -1.52 -7.93
C GLY A 31 1.09 -2.82 -7.15
N TYR A 32 0.51 -2.92 -5.96
CA TYR A 32 0.55 -4.13 -5.15
C TYR A 32 -0.72 -4.97 -5.39
N VAL A 33 -0.56 -6.22 -5.81
CA VAL A 33 -1.69 -7.13 -6.04
C VAL A 33 -1.82 -8.08 -4.85
N LYS A 34 -3.03 -8.16 -4.28
CA LYS A 34 -3.34 -9.10 -3.21
C LYS A 34 -4.56 -9.93 -3.57
N ARG A 35 -4.37 -11.24 -3.56
CA ARG A 35 -5.46 -12.20 -3.69
C ARG A 35 -6.36 -12.17 -2.46
N SER A 36 -7.65 -12.00 -2.66
CA SER A 36 -8.65 -11.86 -1.60
C SER A 36 -9.96 -12.56 -1.94
N ALA A 37 -10.53 -13.27 -0.96
CA ALA A 37 -11.87 -13.84 -1.08
C ALA A 37 -12.91 -12.80 -0.67
N LEU A 38 -13.66 -12.28 -1.63
CA LEU A 38 -14.67 -11.23 -1.42
C LEU A 38 -16.06 -11.74 -1.74
N ARG A 39 -17.07 -11.25 -1.02
CA ARG A 39 -18.47 -11.47 -1.36
C ARG A 39 -18.96 -10.25 -2.14
N ARG A 40 -19.40 -10.42 -3.39
CA ARG A 40 -20.07 -9.32 -4.12
C ARG A 40 -21.44 -9.07 -3.52
N ILE A 41 -21.96 -7.86 -3.74
CA ILE A 41 -23.31 -7.51 -3.31
C ILE A 41 -24.29 -8.40 -4.07
N GLY A 42 -25.07 -9.19 -3.33
CA GLY A 42 -26.04 -10.14 -3.91
C GLY A 42 -25.56 -11.59 -3.96
N ASP A 43 -24.26 -11.84 -3.82
CA ASP A 43 -23.72 -13.21 -3.87
C ASP A 43 -23.83 -13.92 -2.52
N ARG A 44 -24.17 -15.22 -2.56
CA ARG A 44 -24.15 -16.09 -1.37
C ARG A 44 -22.72 -16.47 -0.98
N ASP A 45 -21.89 -16.79 -1.97
CA ASP A 45 -20.54 -17.30 -1.76
C ASP A 45 -19.48 -16.22 -1.92
N LYS A 46 -18.26 -16.54 -1.50
CA LYS A 46 -17.10 -15.69 -1.73
C LYS A 46 -16.44 -16.10 -3.03
N THR A 47 -16.08 -15.10 -3.82
CA THR A 47 -15.30 -15.26 -5.06
C THR A 47 -13.89 -14.74 -4.82
N MET A 48 -12.91 -15.38 -5.45
CA MET A 48 -11.52 -14.97 -5.38
C MET A 48 -11.26 -13.84 -6.37
N PHE A 49 -10.62 -12.78 -5.90
CA PHE A 49 -10.21 -11.64 -6.72
C PHE A 49 -8.75 -11.31 -6.47
N ASP A 50 -8.08 -10.84 -7.51
CA ASP A 50 -6.77 -10.20 -7.39
C ASP A 50 -7.00 -8.69 -7.26
N VAL A 51 -6.74 -8.13 -6.08
CA VAL A 51 -7.06 -6.73 -5.76
C VAL A 51 -5.81 -5.87 -5.91
N VAL A 52 -5.90 -4.83 -6.74
CA VAL A 52 -4.81 -3.89 -7.01
C VAL A 52 -4.86 -2.70 -6.06
N TYR A 53 -3.76 -2.48 -5.35
CA TYR A 53 -3.51 -1.34 -4.47
C TYR A 53 -2.44 -0.44 -5.10
N ASP A 54 -2.86 0.77 -5.49
CA ASP A 54 -2.06 1.71 -6.26
C ASP A 54 -1.47 2.84 -5.38
N ARG A 55 -0.77 3.78 -6.02
CA ARG A 55 -0.22 4.96 -5.34
C ARG A 55 -1.31 5.79 -4.67
N GLU A 56 -2.50 5.87 -5.26
CA GLU A 56 -3.62 6.60 -4.66
C GLU A 56 -4.08 5.96 -3.35
N TYR A 57 -4.13 4.62 -3.33
CA TYR A 57 -4.39 3.88 -2.10
C TYR A 57 -3.36 4.19 -1.02
N LEU A 58 -2.06 4.16 -1.36
CA LEU A 58 -1.00 4.45 -0.40
C LEU A 58 -1.13 5.86 0.20
N ILE A 59 -1.43 6.86 -0.64
CA ILE A 59 -1.68 8.24 -0.18
C ILE A 59 -2.85 8.29 0.79
N LYS A 60 -3.96 7.61 0.48
CA LYS A 60 -5.12 7.55 1.39
C LYS A 60 -4.81 6.82 2.68
N ALA A 61 -4.01 5.75 2.62
CA ALA A 61 -3.58 5.01 3.80
C ALA A 61 -2.75 5.91 4.72
N ILE A 62 -1.73 6.60 4.20
CA ILE A 62 -0.92 7.59 4.93
C ILE A 62 -1.80 8.71 5.50
N GLY A 63 -2.73 9.21 4.70
CA GLY A 63 -3.70 10.23 5.12
C GLY A 63 -4.50 9.79 6.35
N LYS A 64 -4.94 8.53 6.37
CA LYS A 64 -5.74 7.96 7.46
C LYS A 64 -4.90 7.64 8.70
N THR A 65 -3.70 7.09 8.54
CA THR A 65 -2.89 6.57 9.66
C THR A 65 -1.96 7.60 10.28
N VAL A 66 -1.49 8.57 9.48
CA VAL A 66 -0.56 9.61 9.93
C VAL A 66 -1.23 10.97 9.92
N CYS A 67 -1.63 11.46 8.73
CA CYS A 67 -2.02 12.85 8.58
C CYS A 67 -3.26 13.22 9.39
N LYS A 68 -4.26 12.32 9.49
CA LYS A 68 -5.48 12.56 10.28
C LYS A 68 -5.18 12.84 11.76
N HIS A 69 -4.21 12.14 12.33
CA HIS A 69 -3.86 12.26 13.75
C HIS A 69 -2.94 13.46 14.01
N MET A 70 -2.14 13.84 13.03
CA MET A 70 -1.16 14.93 13.14
C MET A 70 -1.66 16.25 12.54
N PHE A 71 -2.88 16.28 11.99
CA PHE A 71 -3.42 17.47 11.31
C PHE A 71 -3.36 18.73 12.19
N ILE A 72 -3.61 18.59 13.49
CA ILE A 72 -3.67 19.72 14.44
C ILE A 72 -2.32 20.45 14.62
N ILE A 73 -1.20 19.76 14.42
CA ILE A 73 0.14 20.36 14.54
C ILE A 73 0.67 20.93 13.21
N GLY A 74 -0.09 20.77 12.12
CA GLY A 74 0.26 21.28 10.80
C GLY A 74 1.24 20.40 10.01
N LYS A 75 1.34 20.68 8.70
CA LYS A 75 2.13 19.89 7.75
C LYS A 75 3.63 19.89 8.08
N GLU A 76 4.20 21.06 8.37
CA GLU A 76 5.63 21.22 8.60
C GLU A 76 6.10 20.41 9.81
N LYS A 77 5.43 20.57 10.96
CA LYS A 77 5.76 19.81 12.17
C LYS A 77 5.55 18.31 12.00
N THR A 78 4.53 17.90 11.22
CA THR A 78 4.31 16.49 10.89
C THR A 78 5.49 15.92 10.09
N LEU A 79 5.99 16.65 9.10
CA LEU A 79 7.13 16.19 8.30
C LEU A 79 8.42 16.12 9.11
N GLU A 80 8.65 17.07 10.01
CA GLU A 80 9.78 17.04 10.95
C GLU A 80 9.76 15.78 11.82
N LEU A 81 8.63 15.45 12.44
CA LEU A 81 8.48 14.25 13.27
C LEU A 81 8.61 12.95 12.47
N VAL A 82 8.11 12.91 11.23
CA VAL A 82 8.28 11.75 10.35
C VAL A 82 9.75 11.57 9.98
N SER A 83 10.48 12.66 9.73
CA SER A 83 11.92 12.63 9.46
C SER A 83 12.68 12.12 10.67
N GLU A 84 12.43 12.68 11.85
CA GLU A 84 13.06 12.26 13.10
C GLU A 84 12.79 10.77 13.41
N ALA A 85 11.54 10.32 13.22
CA ALA A 85 11.17 8.93 13.40
C ALA A 85 11.89 8.00 12.39
N TRP A 86 12.07 8.45 11.14
CA TRP A 86 12.82 7.71 10.14
C TRP A 86 14.29 7.55 10.55
N ASP A 87 14.95 8.65 10.90
CA ASP A 87 16.36 8.66 11.31
C ASP A 87 16.59 7.82 12.57
N THR A 88 15.64 7.87 13.52
CA THR A 88 15.70 7.07 14.75
C THR A 88 15.54 5.57 14.47
N CYS A 89 14.61 5.18 13.60
CA CYS A 89 14.37 3.77 13.26
C CYS A 89 15.46 3.22 12.32
N TYR A 90 16.06 4.07 11.49
CA TYR A 90 17.00 3.68 10.44
C TYR A 90 18.25 4.60 10.41
N PRO A 91 19.04 4.62 11.49
CA PRO A 91 20.14 5.58 11.68
C PRO A 91 21.26 5.48 10.63
N ASN A 92 21.39 4.33 9.97
CA ASN A 92 22.39 4.09 8.92
C ASN A 92 21.76 4.02 7.50
N SER A 93 20.54 4.55 7.33
CA SER A 93 19.81 4.44 6.06
C SER A 93 20.50 5.16 4.91
N SER A 94 21.30 6.20 5.18
CA SER A 94 22.07 6.95 4.18
C SER A 94 23.06 6.10 3.38
N GLU A 95 23.50 4.94 3.88
CA GLU A 95 24.49 4.08 3.22
C GLU A 95 23.89 2.87 2.48
N ASN A 96 22.66 2.45 2.81
CA ASN A 96 22.08 1.17 2.33
C ASN A 96 20.83 1.28 1.43
N HIS A 97 20.19 2.45 1.32
CA HIS A 97 18.94 2.58 0.55
C HIS A 97 19.13 2.49 -0.98
N LEU A 98 20.35 2.71 -1.49
CA LEU A 98 20.67 2.60 -2.93
C LEU A 98 20.77 1.15 -3.40
N GLN A 99 21.18 0.21 -2.53
CA GLN A 99 21.09 -1.23 -2.85
C GLN A 99 19.64 -1.71 -2.80
N ALA A 100 18.83 -1.22 -1.85
CA ALA A 100 17.41 -1.56 -1.77
C ALA A 100 16.58 -0.99 -2.95
N ARG A 101 16.96 0.16 -3.52
CA ARG A 101 16.31 0.73 -4.74
C ARG A 101 16.41 -0.22 -5.95
N ARG A 102 17.56 -0.86 -6.17
CA ARG A 102 17.71 -1.90 -7.22
C ARG A 102 16.81 -3.11 -6.96
N VAL A 103 16.66 -3.51 -5.69
CA VAL A 103 15.79 -4.62 -5.30
C VAL A 103 14.32 -4.29 -5.51
N VAL A 104 13.89 -3.03 -5.30
CA VAL A 104 12.50 -2.61 -5.55
C VAL A 104 12.18 -2.62 -7.05
N ASP A 105 13.07 -2.14 -7.90
CA ASP A 105 12.83 -2.17 -9.36
C ASP A 105 12.97 -3.60 -9.94
N GLU A 106 13.89 -4.44 -9.45
CA GLU A 106 14.12 -5.78 -10.00
C GLU A 106 13.19 -6.87 -9.44
N ASN A 107 12.75 -6.79 -8.17
CA ASN A 107 11.86 -7.80 -7.57
C ASN A 107 10.37 -7.49 -7.77
N TYR A 108 9.96 -6.23 -7.94
CA TYR A 108 8.56 -5.89 -8.22
C TYR A 108 8.24 -5.76 -9.71
N ALA A 109 9.25 -5.66 -10.60
CA ALA A 109 9.03 -5.75 -12.05
C ALA A 109 8.89 -7.20 -12.56
N LYS A 110 9.43 -8.20 -11.85
CA LYS A 110 9.53 -9.61 -12.28
C LYS A 110 8.36 -10.53 -11.88
N ILE A 111 7.22 -9.99 -11.46
CA ILE A 111 5.97 -10.77 -11.33
C ILE A 111 5.02 -10.36 -12.47
#